data_AF-A0AB37WHX1-F1
#
_entry.id   AF-A0AB37WHX1-F1
#
_cell.length_a   1.000
_cell.length_b   1.000
_cell.length_c   1.000
_cell.angle_alpha   90.00
_cell.angle_beta   90.00
_cell.angle_gamma   90.00
#
_symmetry.space_group_name_H-M   'P 1'
#
loop_
_entity.id
_entity.type
_entity.pdbx_description
1 polymer ?
#
loop_
_entity_poly.entity_id
_entity_poly.type
_entity_poly.pdbx_seq_one_letter_code
_entity_poly.pdbx_strand_id
1 'polypeptide(L)'
;MSATRYIWLLSLLTITVSASVIQSRNNPQYAGIQFAPDRKLSVTVFSDLHFGEPDSLRGRPYADLKTVGVINSVLDNEQPDFVVLNGDLVSCEWVGPGNANTLIDQIMAPLVSRNLPFGATFGNHDASKTCSTRDMSEHMWWDVKGRNGKKLSFTAQSVAGEVDQVGWSNYFVPVYSSDNASELKMLMWFFDSKGGRKYQPTGDDIGVPNWVDKKVVEWFRNTNNAFTQQYGRAIPSMAFVHIPIRATRSFQQNGRDRKTSPGLNEENIGHQGDVCDSTGNNCKYGGADIPFMTALVETEGLMAVFSGHDHGVDWCMKWAKDLPDTSPKNGNGLNICFNRHSGYGGYTDWTRGARQIVVKEDMLDARGVDTWIRMENGKISGQVSLNATFGTDQYPVVDKSKTS
;
A
#
# COMPACT_ATOMS: atom_id res chain seq x y z
N MET A 1 -71.54 25.90 -40.25
CA MET A 1 -71.12 27.02 -39.36
C MET A 1 -71.55 26.68 -37.94
N SER A 2 -70.76 27.12 -36.97
CA SER A 2 -70.82 26.84 -35.53
C SER A 2 -69.99 25.64 -35.06
N ALA A 3 -69.04 26.00 -34.21
CA ALA A 3 -67.95 25.23 -33.67
C ALA A 3 -68.33 24.62 -32.32
N THR A 4 -67.70 23.52 -31.92
CA THR A 4 -67.34 23.34 -30.51
C THR A 4 -66.09 22.47 -30.39
N ARG A 5 -65.06 23.06 -29.77
CA ARG A 5 -63.79 22.43 -29.40
C ARG A 5 -64.03 21.37 -28.33
N TYR A 6 -63.50 20.17 -28.52
CA TYR A 6 -63.27 19.23 -27.41
C TYR A 6 -61.79 19.26 -27.05
N ILE A 7 -61.51 19.84 -25.88
CA ILE A 7 -60.21 19.86 -25.22
C ILE A 7 -60.02 18.47 -24.59
N TRP A 8 -59.01 17.74 -25.06
CA TRP A 8 -58.55 16.52 -24.41
C TRP A 8 -57.73 16.88 -23.17
N LEU A 9 -58.32 16.71 -21.98
CA LEU A 9 -57.59 16.67 -20.72
C LEU A 9 -56.96 15.28 -20.58
N LEU A 10 -55.72 15.14 -21.06
CA LEU A 10 -54.85 14.01 -20.71
C LEU A 10 -54.28 14.26 -19.31
N SER A 11 -54.85 13.56 -18.33
CA SER A 11 -54.28 13.40 -17.00
C SER A 11 -52.96 12.64 -17.10
N LEU A 12 -51.84 13.36 -17.02
CA LEU A 12 -50.52 12.75 -16.80
C LEU A 12 -50.49 12.13 -15.41
N LEU A 13 -50.59 10.80 -15.36
CA LEU A 13 -50.27 9.99 -14.19
C LEU A 13 -48.75 10.07 -13.98
N THR A 14 -48.29 11.00 -13.15
CA THR A 14 -46.93 10.98 -12.63
C THR A 14 -46.82 9.81 -11.67
N ILE A 15 -46.28 8.69 -12.14
CA ILE A 15 -45.82 7.62 -11.26
C ILE A 15 -44.54 8.13 -10.61
N THR A 16 -44.67 8.77 -9.45
CA THR A 16 -43.57 8.96 -8.53
C THR A 16 -43.22 7.58 -7.99
N VAL A 17 -42.18 6.95 -8.55
CA VAL A 17 -41.53 5.82 -7.89
C VAL A 17 -40.81 6.40 -6.68
N SER A 18 -41.53 6.50 -5.57
CA SER A 18 -40.95 6.70 -4.25
C SER A 18 -40.09 5.48 -3.98
N ALA A 19 -38.77 5.62 -4.15
CA ALA A 19 -37.82 4.62 -3.69
C ALA A 19 -37.87 4.58 -2.16
N SER A 20 -38.76 3.74 -1.63
CA SER A 20 -38.74 3.32 -0.24
C SER A 20 -37.50 2.45 -0.03
N VAL A 21 -36.33 3.07 0.12
CA VAL A 21 -35.17 2.39 0.70
C VAL A 21 -35.46 2.27 2.19
N ILE A 22 -36.12 1.16 2.56
CA ILE A 22 -36.06 0.66 3.92
C ILE A 22 -34.58 0.36 4.17
N GLN A 23 -33.94 1.29 4.87
CA GLN A 23 -32.57 1.21 5.32
C GLN A 23 -32.48 0.01 6.28
N SER A 24 -32.05 -1.16 5.78
CA SER A 24 -31.66 -2.25 6.67
C SER A 24 -30.43 -1.77 7.45
N ARG A 25 -30.60 -1.44 8.73
CA ARG A 25 -29.53 -1.14 9.69
C ARG A 25 -28.73 -2.40 10.05
N ASN A 26 -28.33 -3.19 9.07
CA ASN A 26 -27.33 -4.23 9.26
C ASN A 26 -26.02 -3.62 8.78
N ASN A 27 -25.19 -3.14 9.72
CA ASN A 27 -23.79 -2.83 9.43
C ASN A 27 -23.17 -4.11 8.85
N PRO A 28 -22.74 -4.16 7.58
CA PRO A 28 -21.93 -5.29 7.13
C PRO A 28 -20.66 -5.29 7.97
N GLN A 29 -20.51 -6.28 8.85
CA GLN A 29 -19.27 -6.48 9.60
C GLN A 29 -18.28 -7.15 8.65
N TYR A 30 -17.43 -6.34 8.04
CA TYR A 30 -16.32 -6.84 7.24
C TYR A 30 -15.34 -7.61 8.14
N ALA A 31 -14.76 -8.69 7.62
CA ALA A 31 -13.67 -9.35 8.35
C ALA A 31 -12.51 -8.36 8.50
N GLY A 32 -12.00 -8.19 9.71
CA GLY A 32 -10.94 -7.25 10.02
C GLY A 32 -10.10 -7.70 11.21
N ILE A 33 -9.28 -6.80 11.72
CA ILE A 33 -8.47 -7.00 12.93
C ILE A 33 -8.96 -6.07 14.04
N GLN A 34 -8.47 -6.25 15.26
CA GLN A 34 -8.75 -5.38 16.39
C GLN A 34 -7.47 -4.71 16.88
N PHE A 35 -7.61 -3.53 17.49
CA PHE A 35 -6.57 -3.03 18.39
C PHE A 35 -6.32 -4.07 19.48
N ALA A 36 -5.05 -4.23 19.87
CA ALA A 36 -4.67 -5.11 20.95
C ALA A 36 -5.27 -4.62 22.29
N PRO A 37 -5.32 -5.48 23.33
CA PRO A 37 -5.85 -5.09 24.64
C PRO A 37 -5.16 -3.89 25.29
N ASP A 38 -3.92 -3.57 24.89
CA ASP A 38 -3.18 -2.39 25.33
C ASP A 38 -3.52 -1.11 24.52
N ARG A 39 -4.56 -1.19 23.68
CA ARG A 39 -5.07 -0.13 22.79
C ARG A 39 -4.07 0.31 21.72
N LYS A 40 -3.12 -0.54 21.35
CA LYS A 40 -2.20 -0.29 20.23
C LYS A 40 -2.50 -1.21 19.06
N LEU A 41 -2.16 -0.71 17.88
CA LEU A 41 -2.03 -1.50 16.67
C LEU A 41 -0.58 -1.33 16.20
N SER A 42 0.17 -2.42 16.17
CA SER A 42 1.54 -2.47 15.68
C SER A 42 1.59 -3.20 14.34
N VAL A 43 2.10 -2.53 13.31
CA VAL A 43 2.20 -3.06 11.95
C VAL A 43 3.65 -3.06 11.49
N THR A 44 4.14 -4.22 11.05
CA THR A 44 5.44 -4.35 10.38
C THR A 44 5.23 -4.38 8.87
N VAL A 45 5.96 -3.54 8.14
CA VAL A 45 5.90 -3.43 6.68
C VAL A 45 7.23 -3.86 6.06
N PHE A 46 7.19 -4.98 5.34
CA PHE A 46 8.30 -5.42 4.49
C PHE A 46 8.03 -5.01 3.04
N SER A 47 9.05 -4.51 2.36
CA SER A 47 8.99 -4.15 0.93
C SER A 47 10.25 -4.66 0.23
N ASP A 48 10.15 -4.91 -1.07
CA ASP A 48 11.30 -5.15 -1.94
C ASP A 48 12.09 -6.38 -1.45
N LEU A 49 11.42 -7.52 -1.31
CA LEU A 49 12.04 -8.77 -0.86
C LEU A 49 12.86 -9.43 -1.98
N HIS A 50 12.36 -9.33 -3.23
CA HIS A 50 12.99 -9.85 -4.44
C HIS A 50 13.40 -11.33 -4.38
N PHE A 51 12.47 -12.21 -3.98
CA PHE A 51 12.73 -13.65 -4.02
C PHE A 51 12.86 -14.16 -5.45
N GLY A 52 13.63 -15.25 -5.64
CA GLY A 52 13.74 -15.94 -6.92
C GLY A 52 14.78 -15.38 -7.89
N GLU A 53 15.61 -14.43 -7.47
CA GLU A 53 16.75 -13.98 -8.28
C GLU A 53 17.87 -15.03 -8.30
N PRO A 54 18.57 -15.21 -9.44
CA PRO A 54 19.67 -16.16 -9.49
C PRO A 54 20.88 -15.63 -8.70
N ASP A 55 21.53 -16.51 -7.94
CA ASP A 55 22.69 -16.20 -7.09
C ASP A 55 23.80 -15.40 -7.81
N SER A 56 23.97 -15.66 -9.12
CA SER A 56 24.97 -15.03 -9.97
C SER A 56 24.66 -13.58 -10.35
N LEU A 57 23.39 -13.15 -10.33
CA LEU A 57 22.97 -11.84 -10.86
C LEU A 57 23.69 -10.68 -10.16
N ARG A 58 23.93 -10.81 -8.86
CA ARG A 58 24.56 -9.78 -8.02
C ARG A 58 25.68 -10.32 -7.12
N GLY A 59 26.11 -11.57 -7.35
CA GLY A 59 27.10 -12.23 -6.50
C GLY A 59 26.63 -12.42 -5.05
N ARG A 60 25.32 -12.62 -4.85
CA ARG A 60 24.69 -12.77 -3.54
C ARG A 60 24.09 -14.17 -3.41
N PRO A 61 24.91 -15.19 -3.13
CA PRO A 61 24.39 -16.54 -2.97
C PRO A 61 23.46 -16.61 -1.76
N TYR A 62 22.39 -17.40 -1.89
CA TYR A 62 21.40 -17.64 -0.83
C TYR A 62 20.64 -16.37 -0.41
N ALA A 63 20.41 -15.44 -1.34
CA ALA A 63 19.72 -14.18 -1.08
C ALA A 63 18.36 -14.40 -0.38
N ASP A 64 17.53 -15.28 -0.91
CA ASP A 64 16.21 -15.62 -0.35
C ASP A 64 16.30 -16.09 1.11
N LEU A 65 17.25 -16.98 1.42
CA LEU A 65 17.46 -17.47 2.79
C LEU A 65 17.91 -16.36 3.74
N LYS A 66 18.77 -15.44 3.28
CA LYS A 66 19.17 -14.28 4.08
C LYS A 66 18.00 -13.34 4.30
N THR A 67 17.15 -13.13 3.30
CA THR A 67 15.90 -12.35 3.44
C THR A 67 14.98 -12.98 4.48
N VAL A 68 14.82 -14.31 4.51
CA VAL A 68 14.08 -15.00 5.57
C VAL A 68 14.70 -14.72 6.95
N GLY A 69 16.02 -14.63 7.05
CA GLY A 69 16.73 -14.20 8.25
C GLY A 69 16.34 -12.78 8.70
N VAL A 70 16.27 -11.82 7.77
CA VAL A 70 15.81 -10.45 8.04
C VAL A 70 14.38 -10.46 8.57
N ILE A 71 13.47 -11.16 7.91
CA ILE A 71 12.05 -11.25 8.31
C ILE A 71 11.95 -11.80 9.74
N ASN A 72 12.65 -12.90 10.05
CA ASN A 72 12.63 -13.46 11.41
C ASN A 72 13.19 -12.48 12.45
N SER A 73 14.36 -11.88 12.19
CA SER A 73 14.98 -10.94 13.13
C SER A 73 14.07 -9.75 13.44
N VAL A 74 13.46 -9.15 12.41
CA VAL A 74 12.52 -8.04 12.60
C VAL A 74 11.30 -8.49 13.40
N LEU A 75 10.67 -9.61 13.04
CA LEU A 75 9.46 -10.09 13.71
C LEU A 75 9.73 -10.49 15.17
N ASP A 76 10.91 -11.00 15.49
CA ASP A 76 11.30 -11.33 16.87
C ASP A 76 11.49 -10.07 17.73
N ASN A 77 11.99 -8.98 17.15
CA ASN A 77 12.16 -7.71 17.85
C ASN A 77 10.84 -6.92 18.00
N GLU A 78 9.95 -6.99 17.02
CA GLU A 78 8.79 -6.09 16.93
C GLU A 78 7.47 -6.74 17.34
N GLN A 79 7.32 -8.07 17.14
CA GLN A 79 6.11 -8.84 17.50
C GLN A 79 4.80 -8.11 17.11
N PRO A 80 4.62 -7.79 15.81
CA PRO A 80 3.50 -6.96 15.36
C PRO A 80 2.15 -7.67 15.49
N ASP A 81 1.07 -6.89 15.51
CA ASP A 81 -0.31 -7.39 15.41
C ASP A 81 -0.67 -7.76 13.97
N PHE A 82 -0.04 -7.11 12.98
CA PHE A 82 -0.31 -7.31 11.56
C PHE A 82 0.96 -7.09 10.72
N VAL A 83 1.12 -7.87 9.65
CA VAL A 83 2.21 -7.69 8.68
C VAL A 83 1.69 -7.16 7.35
N VAL A 84 2.36 -6.17 6.79
CA VAL A 84 2.14 -5.72 5.42
C VAL A 84 3.33 -6.12 4.54
N LEU A 85 3.02 -6.71 3.40
CA LEU A 85 3.98 -7.05 2.34
C LEU A 85 3.74 -6.08 1.18
N ASN A 86 4.50 -4.98 1.11
CA ASN A 86 4.18 -3.85 0.25
C ASN A 86 4.99 -3.87 -1.05
N GLY A 87 4.72 -4.88 -1.89
CA GLY A 87 5.23 -5.06 -3.25
C GLY A 87 6.70 -5.49 -3.39
N ASP A 88 7.02 -5.94 -4.59
CA ASP A 88 8.28 -6.56 -5.02
C ASP A 88 8.69 -7.72 -4.12
N LEU A 89 7.73 -8.62 -3.91
CA LEU A 89 7.91 -9.84 -3.11
C LEU A 89 8.79 -10.84 -3.86
N VAL A 90 8.55 -10.98 -5.17
CA VAL A 90 9.23 -11.91 -6.07
C VAL A 90 9.76 -11.13 -7.27
N SER A 91 11.00 -11.38 -7.68
CA SER A 91 11.54 -10.87 -8.95
C SER A 91 11.11 -11.79 -10.10
N CYS A 92 9.85 -11.66 -10.52
CA CYS A 92 9.22 -12.61 -11.43
C CYS A 92 9.79 -12.65 -12.84
N GLU A 93 10.68 -11.73 -13.20
CA GLU A 93 11.44 -11.78 -14.45
C GLU A 93 12.41 -12.97 -14.49
N TRP A 94 12.76 -13.51 -13.32
CA TRP A 94 13.69 -14.64 -13.18
C TRP A 94 13.00 -15.96 -12.83
N VAL A 95 11.68 -15.96 -12.69
CA VAL A 95 10.91 -17.10 -12.20
C VAL A 95 10.16 -17.78 -13.34
N GLY A 96 10.34 -19.09 -13.49
CA GLY A 96 9.61 -19.89 -14.48
C GLY A 96 8.11 -20.01 -14.15
N PRO A 97 7.24 -20.25 -15.16
CA PRO A 97 5.81 -20.41 -14.94
C PRO A 97 5.49 -21.46 -13.85
N GLY A 98 4.61 -21.12 -12.92
CA GLY A 98 4.15 -22.01 -11.85
C GLY A 98 5.06 -22.09 -10.61
N ASN A 99 6.24 -21.48 -10.62
CA ASN A 99 7.18 -21.56 -9.48
C ASN A 99 6.97 -20.47 -8.42
N ALA A 100 6.19 -19.42 -8.72
CA ALA A 100 5.99 -18.28 -7.83
C ALA A 100 5.42 -18.68 -6.47
N ASN A 101 4.47 -19.62 -6.42
CA ASN A 101 3.83 -20.04 -5.18
C ASN A 101 4.81 -20.66 -4.18
N THR A 102 5.82 -21.41 -4.64
CA THR A 102 6.86 -21.94 -3.74
C THR A 102 7.74 -20.84 -3.14
N LEU A 103 7.92 -19.71 -3.82
CA LEU A 103 8.59 -18.55 -3.26
C LEU A 103 7.68 -17.82 -2.26
N ILE A 104 6.39 -17.69 -2.57
CA ILE A 104 5.40 -17.17 -1.62
C ILE A 104 5.38 -18.01 -0.34
N ASP A 105 5.39 -19.34 -0.42
CA ASP A 105 5.47 -20.23 0.74
C ASP A 105 6.68 -19.92 1.63
N GLN A 106 7.85 -19.66 1.03
CA GLN A 106 9.06 -19.29 1.75
C GLN A 106 8.94 -17.93 2.44
N ILE A 107 8.37 -16.93 1.76
CA ILE A 107 8.12 -15.60 2.33
C ILE A 107 7.10 -15.70 3.48
N MET A 108 6.08 -16.55 3.35
CA MET A 108 5.03 -16.71 4.35
C MET A 108 5.45 -17.56 5.55
N ALA A 109 6.48 -18.42 5.43
CA ALA A 109 6.86 -19.36 6.48
C ALA A 109 7.11 -18.70 7.86
N PRO A 110 7.81 -17.55 7.98
CA PRO A 110 7.96 -16.83 9.24
C PRO A 110 6.63 -16.35 9.84
N LEU A 111 5.69 -15.90 9.01
CA LEU A 111 4.36 -15.42 9.43
C LEU A 111 3.49 -16.60 9.88
N VAL A 112 3.48 -17.69 9.10
CA VAL A 112 2.78 -18.94 9.42
C VAL A 112 3.24 -19.50 10.76
N SER A 113 4.55 -19.52 11.01
CA SER A 113 5.13 -20.03 12.24
C SER A 113 4.68 -19.27 13.50
N ARG A 114 4.33 -17.99 13.34
CA ARG A 114 3.89 -17.06 14.38
C ARG A 114 2.37 -16.83 14.40
N ASN A 115 1.62 -17.43 13.47
CA ASN A 115 0.19 -17.18 13.23
C ASN A 115 -0.14 -15.68 13.00
N LEU A 116 0.76 -14.95 12.33
CA LEU A 116 0.57 -13.52 12.10
C LEU A 116 -0.38 -13.26 10.92
N PRO A 117 -1.46 -12.49 11.12
CA PRO A 117 -2.29 -12.04 10.01
C PRO A 117 -1.52 -11.05 9.14
N PHE A 118 -1.80 -11.05 7.84
CA PHE A 118 -1.09 -10.18 6.90
C PHE A 118 -1.96 -9.71 5.73
N GLY A 119 -1.52 -8.63 5.09
CA GLY A 119 -2.03 -8.15 3.81
C GLY A 119 -0.87 -7.83 2.88
N ALA A 120 -1.05 -8.06 1.58
CA ALA A 120 -0.06 -7.74 0.56
C ALA A 120 -0.59 -6.69 -0.42
N THR A 121 0.33 -5.89 -0.97
CA THR A 121 0.22 -5.27 -2.28
C THR A 121 1.27 -5.88 -3.21
N PHE A 122 1.13 -5.68 -4.51
CA PHE A 122 2.13 -6.09 -5.49
C PHE A 122 2.86 -4.88 -6.08
N GLY A 123 4.10 -5.13 -6.50
CA GLY A 123 4.97 -4.16 -7.16
C GLY A 123 5.23 -4.51 -8.61
N ASN A 124 6.09 -3.73 -9.25
CA ASN A 124 6.40 -3.90 -10.68
C ASN A 124 7.21 -5.17 -10.96
N HIS A 125 7.88 -5.77 -9.98
CA HIS A 125 8.59 -7.02 -10.15
C HIS A 125 7.73 -8.26 -9.94
N ASP A 126 6.56 -8.13 -9.28
CA ASP A 126 5.69 -9.26 -8.97
C ASP A 126 4.85 -9.74 -10.17
N ALA A 127 4.76 -8.92 -11.22
CA ALA A 127 4.05 -9.24 -12.45
C ALA A 127 5.02 -9.38 -13.62
N SER A 128 5.08 -10.56 -14.21
CA SER A 128 5.89 -10.83 -15.39
C SER A 128 5.10 -11.65 -16.42
N LYS A 129 5.72 -11.95 -17.56
CA LYS A 129 5.17 -12.90 -18.53
C LYS A 129 4.85 -14.27 -17.91
N THR A 130 5.55 -14.65 -16.84
CA THR A 130 5.53 -15.99 -16.22
C THR A 130 4.96 -16.01 -14.80
N CYS A 131 4.71 -14.85 -14.19
CA CYS A 131 4.04 -14.73 -12.89
C CYS A 131 2.74 -13.93 -12.97
N SER A 132 1.76 -14.40 -12.21
CA SER A 132 0.45 -13.76 -12.03
C SER A 132 0.30 -13.31 -10.59
N THR A 133 0.14 -12.00 -10.37
CA THR A 133 -0.18 -11.43 -9.04
C THR A 133 -1.51 -11.95 -8.50
N ARG A 134 -2.46 -12.23 -9.40
CA ARG A 134 -3.72 -12.90 -9.07
C ARG A 134 -3.47 -14.31 -8.52
N ASP A 135 -2.65 -15.11 -9.20
CA ASP A 135 -2.41 -16.51 -8.81
C ASP A 135 -1.68 -16.56 -7.46
N MET A 136 -0.68 -15.69 -7.26
CA MET A 136 0.01 -15.54 -5.97
C MET A 136 -0.94 -15.11 -4.86
N SER A 137 -1.83 -14.16 -5.12
CA SER A 137 -2.85 -13.72 -4.15
C SER A 137 -3.88 -14.80 -3.84
N GLU A 138 -4.33 -15.57 -4.83
CA GLU A 138 -5.26 -16.69 -4.62
C GLU A 138 -4.59 -17.77 -3.77
N HIS A 139 -3.32 -18.08 -4.02
CA HIS A 139 -2.53 -18.98 -3.20
C HIS A 139 -2.38 -18.49 -1.75
N MET A 140 -2.04 -17.20 -1.54
CA MET A 140 -2.01 -16.60 -0.20
C MET A 140 -3.35 -16.70 0.54
N TRP A 141 -4.46 -16.58 -0.18
CA TRP A 141 -5.79 -16.59 0.42
C TRP A 141 -6.30 -17.99 0.76
N TRP A 142 -6.07 -18.97 -0.12
CA TRP A 142 -6.64 -20.32 0.02
C TRP A 142 -5.72 -21.31 0.73
N ASP A 143 -4.42 -21.22 0.49
CA ASP A 143 -3.45 -22.25 0.88
C ASP A 143 -2.64 -21.84 2.12
N VAL A 144 -2.33 -20.55 2.29
CA VAL A 144 -1.54 -20.07 3.42
C VAL A 144 -2.39 -19.97 4.68
N LYS A 145 -2.14 -20.89 5.62
CA LYS A 145 -2.83 -20.98 6.91
C LYS A 145 -1.81 -20.97 8.05
N GLY A 146 -2.22 -20.41 9.18
CA GLY A 146 -1.42 -20.48 10.41
C GLY A 146 -1.32 -21.92 10.92
N ARG A 147 -0.40 -22.15 11.86
CA ARG A 147 -0.28 -23.42 12.60
C ARG A 147 -1.57 -23.82 13.31
N ASN A 148 -2.43 -22.86 13.62
CA ASN A 148 -3.77 -23.10 14.17
C ASN A 148 -4.85 -23.43 13.12
N GLY A 149 -4.49 -23.58 11.84
CA GLY A 149 -5.39 -23.86 10.74
C GLY A 149 -6.24 -22.68 10.26
N LYS A 150 -6.10 -21.50 10.87
CA LYS A 150 -6.86 -20.30 10.49
C LYS A 150 -6.18 -19.59 9.30
N LYS A 151 -7.00 -18.98 8.45
CA LYS A 151 -6.53 -18.10 7.38
C LYS A 151 -5.78 -16.91 7.99
N LEU A 152 -4.62 -16.59 7.42
CA LEU A 152 -3.80 -15.44 7.82
C LEU A 152 -3.94 -14.26 6.86
N SER A 153 -4.15 -14.54 5.58
CA SER A 153 -4.20 -13.50 4.55
C SER A 153 -5.51 -12.72 4.56
N PHE A 154 -5.37 -11.40 4.45
CA PHE A 154 -6.40 -10.43 4.13
C PHE A 154 -6.30 -9.92 2.69
N THR A 155 -5.29 -10.35 1.92
CA THR A 155 -5.08 -9.93 0.53
C THR A 155 -6.28 -10.30 -0.32
N ALA A 156 -6.92 -9.29 -0.92
CA ALA A 156 -8.16 -9.46 -1.67
C ALA A 156 -8.23 -8.50 -2.87
N GLN A 157 -9.27 -8.64 -3.69
CA GLN A 157 -9.56 -7.73 -4.80
C GLN A 157 -11.01 -7.25 -4.69
N SER A 158 -11.19 -5.94 -4.52
CA SER A 158 -12.50 -5.29 -4.44
C SER A 158 -12.89 -4.58 -5.75
N VAL A 159 -11.96 -4.49 -6.72
CA VAL A 159 -12.17 -3.76 -7.97
C VAL A 159 -12.23 -4.76 -9.14
N ALA A 160 -13.34 -4.77 -9.88
CA ALA A 160 -13.49 -5.61 -11.05
C ALA A 160 -12.78 -5.01 -12.28
N GLY A 161 -12.15 -5.87 -13.08
CA GLY A 161 -11.50 -5.48 -14.33
C GLY A 161 -10.40 -6.47 -14.72
N GLU A 162 -9.83 -6.27 -15.91
CA GLU A 162 -8.66 -7.03 -16.36
C GLU A 162 -7.44 -6.68 -15.49
N VAL A 163 -6.69 -7.70 -15.05
CA VAL A 163 -5.57 -7.55 -14.11
C VAL A 163 -4.51 -6.58 -14.64
N ASP A 164 -4.21 -6.63 -15.94
CA ASP A 164 -3.25 -5.74 -16.60
C ASP A 164 -3.73 -4.27 -16.69
N GLN A 165 -5.02 -4.00 -16.48
CA GLN A 165 -5.56 -2.64 -16.45
C GLN A 165 -5.71 -2.12 -15.01
N VAL A 166 -6.44 -2.86 -14.17
CA VAL A 166 -6.81 -2.39 -12.82
C VAL A 166 -5.80 -2.79 -11.75
N GLY A 167 -4.96 -3.79 -12.01
CA GLY A 167 -4.11 -4.41 -11.01
C GLY A 167 -4.88 -5.41 -10.12
N TRP A 168 -4.15 -6.10 -9.26
CA TRP A 168 -4.67 -7.03 -8.27
C TRP A 168 -4.15 -6.65 -6.89
N SER A 169 -4.92 -6.89 -5.81
CA SER A 169 -4.65 -6.41 -4.43
C SER A 169 -5.17 -4.99 -4.10
N ASN A 170 -6.27 -4.57 -4.72
CA ASN A 170 -6.98 -3.34 -4.36
C ASN A 170 -8.10 -3.63 -3.36
N TYR A 171 -7.88 -3.35 -2.07
CA TYR A 171 -8.82 -3.68 -0.99
C TYR A 171 -8.59 -2.83 0.27
N PHE A 172 -9.37 -3.08 1.32
CA PHE A 172 -9.16 -2.50 2.63
C PHE A 172 -9.29 -3.55 3.73
N VAL A 173 -8.63 -3.30 4.86
CA VAL A 173 -8.78 -4.07 6.10
C VAL A 173 -9.31 -3.15 7.18
N PRO A 174 -10.51 -3.42 7.73
CA PRO A 174 -11.01 -2.69 8.88
C PRO A 174 -10.28 -3.06 10.18
N VAL A 175 -10.08 -2.06 11.03
CA VAL A 175 -9.54 -2.19 12.38
C VAL A 175 -10.60 -1.75 13.38
N TYR A 176 -10.99 -2.67 14.25
CA TYR A 176 -12.04 -2.51 15.25
C TYR A 176 -11.47 -2.19 16.63
N SER A 177 -12.32 -1.67 17.51
CA SER A 177 -11.97 -1.32 18.90
C SER A 177 -11.33 -2.48 19.67
N SER A 178 -10.45 -2.17 20.61
CA SER A 178 -9.84 -3.15 21.51
C SER A 178 -10.87 -3.85 22.42
N ASP A 179 -11.97 -3.18 22.74
CA ASP A 179 -13.02 -3.65 23.65
C ASP A 179 -14.37 -3.97 22.96
N ASN A 180 -14.53 -3.62 21.67
CA ASN A 180 -15.74 -3.83 20.91
C ASN A 180 -15.45 -4.18 19.43
N ALA A 181 -15.54 -5.46 19.10
CA ALA A 181 -15.26 -6.00 17.77
C ALA A 181 -16.22 -5.52 16.66
N SER A 182 -17.28 -4.80 17.00
CA SER A 182 -18.25 -4.22 16.04
C SER A 182 -18.05 -2.73 15.84
N GLU A 183 -17.19 -2.08 16.63
CA GLU A 183 -16.93 -0.65 16.52
C GLU A 183 -15.72 -0.38 15.62
N LEU A 184 -15.98 0.07 14.40
CA LEU A 184 -14.94 0.44 13.44
C LEU A 184 -14.17 1.67 13.93
N LYS A 185 -12.86 1.53 14.10
CA LYS A 185 -11.98 2.62 14.53
C LYS A 185 -11.15 3.17 13.38
N MET A 186 -10.63 2.30 12.51
CA MET A 186 -9.69 2.68 11.46
C MET A 186 -9.80 1.76 10.22
N LEU A 187 -9.33 2.25 9.06
CA LEU A 187 -9.16 1.46 7.83
C LEU A 187 -7.70 1.41 7.40
N MET A 188 -7.25 0.27 6.89
CA MET A 188 -5.99 0.14 6.16
C MET A 188 -6.31 -0.09 4.68
N TRP A 189 -5.89 0.82 3.80
CA TRP A 189 -6.12 0.74 2.36
C TRP A 189 -4.91 0.15 1.64
N PHE A 190 -5.17 -0.70 0.65
CA PHE A 190 -4.15 -1.38 -0.15
C PHE A 190 -4.43 -1.09 -1.62
N PHE A 191 -3.40 -0.62 -2.33
CA PHE A 191 -3.50 -0.21 -3.73
C PHE A 191 -2.41 -0.88 -4.56
N ASP A 192 -2.81 -1.37 -5.73
CA ASP A 192 -1.88 -1.87 -6.74
C ASP A 192 -1.51 -0.76 -7.72
N SER A 193 -0.26 -0.29 -7.62
CA SER A 193 0.34 0.63 -8.58
C SER A 193 0.70 -0.03 -9.90
N LYS A 194 0.62 -1.35 -10.01
CA LYS A 194 1.01 -2.17 -11.16
C LYS A 194 2.49 -1.99 -11.52
N GLY A 195 2.78 -1.82 -12.81
CA GLY A 195 4.10 -1.95 -13.41
C GLY A 195 4.36 -3.38 -13.90
N GLY A 196 5.61 -3.65 -14.29
CA GLY A 196 6.03 -4.98 -14.73
C GLY A 196 5.51 -5.36 -16.11
N ARG A 197 5.17 -6.64 -16.27
CA ARG A 197 4.72 -7.22 -17.54
C ARG A 197 3.41 -7.98 -17.38
N LYS A 198 2.62 -8.00 -18.45
CA LYS A 198 1.39 -8.77 -18.54
C LYS A 198 1.70 -10.26 -18.41
N TYR A 199 0.93 -10.97 -17.58
CA TYR A 199 0.98 -12.43 -17.50
C TYR A 199 0.47 -13.07 -18.79
N GLN A 200 1.37 -13.67 -19.56
CA GLN A 200 1.05 -14.38 -20.79
C GLN A 200 2.15 -15.40 -21.13
N PRO A 201 2.18 -16.58 -20.48
CA PRO A 201 3.32 -17.51 -20.54
C PRO A 201 3.79 -17.88 -21.96
N THR A 202 2.87 -17.94 -22.92
CA THR A 202 3.15 -18.27 -24.32
C THR A 202 3.03 -17.06 -25.28
N GLY A 203 2.73 -15.86 -24.77
CA GLY A 203 2.48 -14.66 -25.57
C GLY A 203 3.69 -13.74 -25.74
N ASP A 204 3.47 -12.50 -26.16
CA ASP A 204 4.53 -11.48 -26.26
C ASP A 204 5.05 -11.07 -24.87
N ASP A 205 5.98 -10.14 -24.79
CA ASP A 205 6.36 -9.51 -23.52
C ASP A 205 5.87 -8.06 -23.52
N ILE A 206 4.76 -7.81 -22.84
CA ILE A 206 4.02 -6.54 -22.91
C ILE A 206 4.12 -5.83 -21.56
N GLY A 207 4.68 -4.63 -21.56
CA GLY A 207 4.74 -3.77 -20.38
C GLY A 207 3.37 -3.28 -19.92
N VAL A 208 3.21 -3.14 -18.61
CA VAL A 208 1.99 -2.65 -17.97
C VAL A 208 2.24 -1.27 -17.37
N PRO A 209 1.30 -0.31 -17.45
CA PRO A 209 1.36 0.96 -16.75
C PRO A 209 1.69 0.84 -15.26
N ASN A 210 2.46 1.78 -14.71
CA ASN A 210 2.95 1.77 -13.33
C ASN A 210 2.26 2.82 -12.43
N TRP A 211 0.94 2.98 -12.57
CA TRP A 211 0.14 3.85 -11.71
C TRP A 211 -1.19 3.20 -11.30
N VAL A 212 -1.74 3.62 -10.16
CA VAL A 212 -3.07 3.19 -9.69
C VAL A 212 -4.15 3.58 -10.71
N ASP A 213 -4.97 2.61 -11.13
CA ASP A 213 -5.96 2.84 -12.19
C ASP A 213 -7.12 3.75 -11.74
N LYS A 214 -7.72 4.48 -12.67
CA LYS A 214 -8.85 5.37 -12.39
C LYS A 214 -10.05 4.64 -11.78
N LYS A 215 -10.33 3.38 -12.16
CA LYS A 215 -11.39 2.58 -11.54
C LYS A 215 -11.12 2.30 -10.07
N VAL A 216 -9.85 2.09 -9.71
CA VAL A 216 -9.43 1.93 -8.31
C VAL A 216 -9.60 3.24 -7.55
N VAL A 217 -9.23 4.37 -8.16
CA VAL A 217 -9.45 5.70 -7.58
C VAL A 217 -10.94 5.97 -7.32
N GLU A 218 -11.80 5.67 -8.29
CA GLU A 218 -13.26 5.82 -8.16
C GLU A 218 -13.82 4.90 -7.06
N TRP A 219 -13.39 3.65 -7.03
CA TRP A 219 -13.75 2.70 -5.96
C TRP A 219 -13.34 3.22 -4.58
N PHE A 220 -12.12 3.72 -4.43
CA PHE A 220 -11.62 4.26 -3.18
C PHE A 220 -12.46 5.44 -2.68
N ARG A 221 -12.71 6.42 -3.55
CA ARG A 221 -13.53 7.60 -3.22
C ARG A 221 -14.94 7.19 -2.81
N ASN A 222 -15.58 6.33 -3.59
CA ASN A 222 -16.95 5.88 -3.34
C ASN A 222 -17.04 5.08 -2.02
N THR A 223 -16.09 4.17 -1.78
CA THR A 223 -16.05 3.34 -0.58
C THR A 223 -15.79 4.18 0.66
N ASN A 224 -14.81 5.10 0.62
CA ASN A 224 -14.52 6.01 1.73
C ASN A 224 -15.71 6.94 2.05
N ASN A 225 -16.40 7.44 1.01
CA ASN A 225 -17.60 8.25 1.18
C ASN A 225 -18.74 7.44 1.81
N ALA A 226 -18.93 6.18 1.40
CA ALA A 226 -19.93 5.29 2.00
C ALA A 226 -19.65 5.06 3.49
N PHE A 227 -18.39 4.81 3.88
CA PHE A 227 -18.00 4.72 5.29
C PHE A 227 -18.28 6.03 6.04
N THR A 228 -17.91 7.17 5.46
CA THR A 228 -18.14 8.48 6.09
C THR A 228 -19.62 8.74 6.34
N GLN A 229 -20.48 8.42 5.36
CA GLN A 229 -21.94 8.56 5.49
C GLN A 229 -22.52 7.58 6.52
N GLN A 230 -22.07 6.33 6.51
CA GLN A 230 -22.55 5.27 7.40
C GLN A 230 -22.22 5.55 8.87
N TYR A 231 -21.03 6.09 9.15
CA TYR A 231 -20.54 6.33 10.52
C TYR A 231 -20.67 7.79 10.97
N GLY A 232 -21.08 8.70 10.09
CA GLY A 232 -21.27 10.12 10.40
C GLY A 232 -19.98 10.89 10.71
N ARG A 233 -18.82 10.34 10.35
CA ARG A 233 -17.49 10.93 10.56
C ARG A 233 -16.49 10.40 9.54
N ALA A 234 -15.42 11.15 9.27
CA ALA A 234 -14.27 10.60 8.57
C ALA A 234 -13.66 9.45 9.38
N ILE A 235 -13.29 8.36 8.70
CA ILE A 235 -12.63 7.21 9.35
C ILE A 235 -11.12 7.41 9.28
N PRO A 236 -10.40 7.44 10.43
CA PRO A 236 -8.95 7.38 10.45
C PRO A 236 -8.45 6.24 9.57
N SER A 237 -7.44 6.49 8.77
CA SER A 237 -6.91 5.47 7.87
C SER A 237 -5.45 5.65 7.51
N MET A 238 -4.83 4.58 7.03
CA MET A 238 -3.53 4.61 6.37
C MET A 238 -3.59 3.84 5.06
N ALA A 239 -2.64 4.10 4.16
CA ALA A 239 -2.60 3.48 2.84
C ALA A 239 -1.24 2.85 2.54
N PHE A 240 -1.27 1.74 1.80
CA PHE A 240 -0.11 1.02 1.32
C PHE A 240 -0.19 0.93 -0.21
N VAL A 241 0.87 1.36 -0.87
CA VAL A 241 1.01 1.32 -2.34
C VAL A 241 2.49 1.16 -2.66
N HIS A 242 2.84 0.25 -3.56
CA HIS A 242 4.25 -0.07 -3.77
C HIS A 242 5.04 1.09 -4.38
N ILE A 243 4.66 1.55 -5.58
CA ILE A 243 5.34 2.67 -6.26
C ILE A 243 4.82 4.00 -5.68
N PRO A 244 5.69 4.92 -5.24
CA PRO A 244 5.28 6.20 -4.65
C PRO A 244 4.72 7.17 -5.71
N ILE A 245 3.94 8.15 -5.26
CA ILE A 245 3.37 9.20 -6.13
C ILE A 245 4.38 10.29 -6.50
N ARG A 246 4.16 11.02 -7.60
CA ARG A 246 5.07 12.09 -8.09
C ARG A 246 5.45 13.12 -7.03
N ALA A 247 4.54 13.46 -6.12
CA ALA A 247 4.77 14.45 -5.07
C ALA A 247 6.01 14.14 -4.20
N THR A 248 6.32 12.86 -3.98
CA THR A 248 7.49 12.46 -3.17
C THR A 248 8.80 12.83 -3.84
N ARG A 249 8.91 12.62 -5.16
CA ARG A 249 10.06 13.04 -5.98
C ARG A 249 10.21 14.56 -5.99
N SER A 250 9.10 15.30 -6.04
CA SER A 250 9.14 16.77 -5.99
C SER A 250 9.60 17.27 -4.62
N PHE A 251 9.12 16.64 -3.54
CA PHE A 251 9.57 16.94 -2.18
C PHE A 251 11.05 16.63 -1.98
N GLN A 252 11.53 15.49 -2.49
CA GLN A 252 12.95 15.11 -2.43
C GLN A 252 13.87 16.18 -3.04
N GLN A 253 13.44 16.78 -4.16
CA GLN A 253 14.21 17.80 -4.87
C GLN A 253 14.15 19.19 -4.23
N ASN A 254 13.03 19.52 -3.56
CA ASN A 254 12.73 20.92 -3.22
C ASN A 254 12.46 21.18 -1.72
N GLY A 255 12.12 20.15 -0.95
CA GLY A 255 11.56 20.31 0.40
C GLY A 255 12.22 19.48 1.49
N ARG A 256 13.02 18.47 1.12
CA ARG A 256 13.61 17.55 2.10
C ARG A 256 14.75 18.19 2.90
N ASP A 257 14.67 18.07 4.22
CA ASP A 257 15.79 18.28 5.14
C ASP A 257 16.03 17.02 5.97
N ARG A 258 17.31 16.66 6.17
CA ARG A 258 17.68 15.39 6.83
C ARG A 258 17.38 15.33 8.34
N LYS A 259 17.09 16.47 8.98
CA LYS A 259 16.71 16.54 10.39
C LYS A 259 15.20 16.59 10.58
N THR A 260 14.44 17.13 9.63
CA THR A 260 12.96 17.10 9.70
C THR A 260 12.36 15.85 9.03
N SER A 261 13.12 15.22 8.13
CA SER A 261 12.76 14.00 7.40
C SER A 261 13.93 12.98 7.43
N PRO A 262 14.29 12.45 8.62
CA PRO A 262 15.43 11.55 8.77
C PRO A 262 15.23 10.21 8.02
N GLY A 263 16.31 9.69 7.44
CA GLY A 263 16.32 8.46 6.65
C GLY A 263 17.36 8.48 5.53
N LEU A 264 17.62 7.31 4.93
CA LEU A 264 18.38 7.13 3.71
C LEU A 264 17.73 7.86 2.54
N ASN A 265 18.55 8.49 1.71
CA ASN A 265 18.11 9.20 0.50
C ASN A 265 19.21 9.10 -0.55
N GLU A 266 19.53 7.87 -0.93
CA GLU A 266 20.74 7.52 -1.68
C GLU A 266 20.46 7.25 -3.16
N GLU A 267 19.23 7.50 -3.61
CA GLU A 267 18.83 7.47 -5.01
C GLU A 267 17.70 8.45 -5.31
N ASN A 268 17.41 8.58 -6.59
CA ASN A 268 16.31 9.37 -7.09
C ASN A 268 15.02 8.55 -7.02
N ILE A 269 13.97 9.10 -6.38
CA ILE A 269 12.70 8.38 -6.28
C ILE A 269 12.12 8.07 -7.68
N GLY A 270 11.92 6.79 -7.94
CA GLY A 270 11.06 6.29 -9.01
C GLY A 270 9.60 6.42 -8.60
N HIS A 271 8.77 7.06 -9.44
CA HIS A 271 7.38 7.34 -9.09
C HIS A 271 6.40 6.92 -10.16
N GLN A 272 5.12 6.85 -9.77
CA GLN A 272 4.03 6.53 -10.65
C GLN A 272 3.92 7.54 -11.81
N GLY A 273 3.39 7.08 -12.94
CA GLY A 273 2.98 7.92 -14.05
C GLY A 273 4.11 8.36 -15.00
N ASP A 274 5.30 7.78 -14.86
CA ASP A 274 6.39 7.94 -15.82
C ASP A 274 6.15 7.08 -17.07
N VAL A 275 6.35 7.68 -18.23
CA VAL A 275 6.35 6.99 -19.52
C VAL A 275 7.76 7.07 -20.10
N CYS A 276 8.37 5.91 -20.30
CA CYS A 276 9.73 5.79 -20.80
C CYS A 276 9.74 5.37 -22.27
N ASP A 277 10.79 5.75 -23.00
CA ASP A 277 11.05 5.19 -24.32
C ASP A 277 11.38 3.69 -24.26
N SER A 278 11.56 3.05 -25.42
CA SER A 278 11.85 1.62 -25.51
C SER A 278 13.16 1.19 -24.83
N THR A 279 14.04 2.13 -24.50
CA THR A 279 15.29 1.85 -23.78
C THR A 279 15.12 1.91 -22.26
N GLY A 280 14.00 2.47 -21.77
CA GLY A 280 13.76 2.72 -20.36
C GLY A 280 14.59 3.86 -19.77
N ASN A 281 15.52 4.46 -20.53
CA ASN A 281 16.47 5.45 -20.00
C ASN A 281 15.95 6.89 -20.07
N ASN A 282 14.96 7.17 -20.94
CA ASN A 282 14.35 8.49 -21.04
C ASN A 282 12.89 8.43 -20.62
N CYS A 283 12.65 8.65 -19.34
CA CYS A 283 11.32 8.70 -18.75
C CYS A 283 10.83 10.15 -18.64
N LYS A 284 9.55 10.36 -18.94
CA LYS A 284 8.86 11.64 -18.73
C LYS A 284 7.60 11.42 -17.92
N TYR A 285 7.42 12.26 -16.91
CA TYR A 285 6.21 12.27 -16.11
C TYR A 285 5.00 12.71 -16.94
N GLY A 286 4.01 11.82 -17.05
CA GLY A 286 2.80 12.03 -17.83
C GLY A 286 1.58 12.50 -17.03
N GLY A 287 1.66 12.56 -15.70
CA GLY A 287 0.53 12.96 -14.85
C GLY A 287 -0.56 11.91 -14.67
N ALA A 288 -0.25 10.63 -14.95
CA ALA A 288 -1.25 9.56 -14.90
C ALA A 288 -1.72 9.23 -13.46
N ASP A 289 -0.89 9.53 -12.45
CA ASP A 289 -1.18 9.35 -11.02
C ASP A 289 -1.89 10.57 -10.39
N ILE A 290 -2.11 11.67 -11.13
CA ILE A 290 -2.83 12.86 -10.64
C ILE A 290 -4.18 12.50 -9.99
N PRO A 291 -5.05 11.66 -10.60
CA PRO A 291 -6.32 11.29 -9.97
C PRO A 291 -6.13 10.59 -8.61
N PHE A 292 -5.10 9.75 -8.49
CA PHE A 292 -4.79 9.06 -7.25
C PHE A 292 -4.25 10.04 -6.19
N MET A 293 -3.29 10.91 -6.56
CA MET A 293 -2.79 11.96 -5.68
C MET A 293 -3.93 12.87 -5.17
N THR A 294 -4.83 13.30 -6.05
CA THR A 294 -6.01 14.09 -5.67
C THR A 294 -6.88 13.34 -4.67
N ALA A 295 -7.18 12.06 -4.91
CA ALA A 295 -8.00 11.28 -4.00
C ALA A 295 -7.36 11.08 -2.62
N LEU A 296 -6.03 10.88 -2.55
CA LEU A 296 -5.31 10.79 -1.29
C LEU A 296 -5.40 12.09 -0.48
N VAL A 297 -5.17 13.24 -1.13
CA VAL A 297 -5.17 14.56 -0.49
C VAL A 297 -6.57 14.99 -0.03
N GLU A 298 -7.61 14.64 -0.77
CA GLU A 298 -9.00 14.95 -0.43
C GLU A 298 -9.57 14.03 0.67
N THR A 299 -8.90 12.92 0.99
CA THR A 299 -9.37 11.98 2.02
C THR A 299 -9.01 12.49 3.40
N GLU A 300 -9.98 13.17 4.04
CA GLU A 300 -9.76 13.81 5.33
C GLU A 300 -9.20 12.86 6.40
N GLY A 301 -9.70 11.63 6.52
CA GLY A 301 -9.25 10.67 7.53
C GLY A 301 -7.90 10.00 7.26
N LEU A 302 -7.25 10.25 6.12
CA LEU A 302 -6.00 9.58 5.74
C LEU A 302 -4.80 10.19 6.46
N MET A 303 -4.18 9.41 7.35
CA MET A 303 -3.10 9.85 8.23
C MET A 303 -1.72 9.75 7.56
N ALA A 304 -1.49 8.66 6.81
CA ALA A 304 -0.22 8.40 6.14
C ALA A 304 -0.37 7.43 4.96
N VAL A 305 0.55 7.55 3.99
CA VAL A 305 0.74 6.62 2.87
C VAL A 305 2.14 6.01 2.94
N PHE A 306 2.27 4.71 2.73
CA PHE A 306 3.53 3.98 2.81
C PHE A 306 3.88 3.31 1.49
N SER A 307 5.12 3.49 1.02
CA SER A 307 5.64 2.99 -0.27
C SER A 307 7.00 2.31 -0.15
N GLY A 308 7.31 1.39 -1.06
CA GLY A 308 8.61 0.72 -1.19
C GLY A 308 9.36 1.22 -2.43
N HIS A 309 9.72 0.30 -3.32
CA HIS A 309 10.22 0.50 -4.69
C HIS A 309 11.68 1.00 -4.78
N ASP A 310 12.01 2.07 -4.08
CA ASP A 310 13.37 2.62 -4.04
C ASP A 310 14.17 1.99 -2.90
N HIS A 311 15.27 1.29 -3.19
CA HIS A 311 16.02 0.49 -2.21
C HIS A 311 17.00 1.28 -1.33
N GLY A 312 17.17 2.56 -1.63
CA GLY A 312 18.05 3.53 -0.97
C GLY A 312 17.29 4.69 -0.35
N VAL A 313 15.96 4.60 -0.22
CA VAL A 313 15.10 5.63 0.37
C VAL A 313 14.24 5.05 1.49
N ASP A 314 14.21 5.68 2.67
CA ASP A 314 13.35 5.21 3.78
C ASP A 314 12.84 6.30 4.73
N TRP A 315 12.86 7.58 4.33
CA TRP A 315 12.37 8.69 5.15
C TRP A 315 10.86 8.89 5.04
N CYS A 316 10.32 9.77 5.89
CA CYS A 316 8.96 10.29 5.80
C CYS A 316 8.94 11.79 5.46
N MET A 317 7.87 12.25 4.82
CA MET A 317 7.59 13.65 4.50
C MET A 317 6.20 14.07 4.95
N LYS A 318 6.05 15.37 5.22
CA LYS A 318 4.76 16.02 5.39
C LYS A 318 4.51 16.97 4.23
N TRP A 319 3.49 16.69 3.43
CA TRP A 319 3.15 17.51 2.26
C TRP A 319 2.28 18.72 2.64
N ALA A 320 2.85 19.63 3.44
CA ALA A 320 2.16 20.82 3.94
C ALA A 320 2.39 22.09 3.10
N LYS A 321 3.34 22.05 2.16
CA LYS A 321 3.71 23.18 1.30
C LYS A 321 3.48 22.84 -0.16
N ASP A 322 3.31 23.88 -0.96
CA ASP A 322 3.23 23.74 -2.41
C ASP A 322 4.53 23.16 -2.96
N LEU A 323 4.40 22.13 -3.78
CA LEU A 323 5.49 21.49 -4.48
C LEU A 323 5.39 21.78 -5.99
N PRO A 324 6.51 22.01 -6.69
CA PRO A 324 6.52 22.17 -8.14
C PRO A 324 6.22 20.84 -8.84
N ASP A 325 5.82 20.91 -10.11
CA ASP A 325 5.67 19.74 -11.00
C ASP A 325 4.80 18.60 -10.46
N THR A 326 3.81 18.95 -9.63
CA THR A 326 2.79 18.06 -9.09
C THR A 326 1.41 18.72 -9.13
N SER A 327 0.37 17.89 -9.23
CA SER A 327 -1.03 18.29 -9.14
C SER A 327 -1.80 17.25 -8.31
N PRO A 328 -2.40 17.61 -7.17
CA PRO A 328 -2.44 18.95 -6.57
C PRO A 328 -1.03 19.45 -6.19
N LYS A 329 -0.87 20.76 -6.02
CA LYS A 329 0.41 21.37 -5.59
C LYS A 329 0.65 21.19 -4.10
N ASN A 330 -0.41 21.23 -3.30
CA ASN A 330 -0.38 21.06 -1.86
C ASN A 330 -1.03 19.74 -1.47
N GLY A 331 -0.44 19.04 -0.50
CA GLY A 331 -0.95 17.77 -0.01
C GLY A 331 -1.85 17.87 1.21
N ASN A 332 -2.23 19.09 1.61
CA ASN A 332 -3.05 19.34 2.80
C ASN A 332 -2.46 18.71 4.09
N GLY A 333 -1.13 18.65 4.17
CA GLY A 333 -0.43 18.08 5.33
C GLY A 333 -0.39 16.56 5.37
N LEU A 334 -0.76 15.86 4.29
CA LEU A 334 -0.66 14.39 4.18
C LEU A 334 0.77 13.92 4.43
N ASN A 335 0.92 12.89 5.28
CA ASN A 335 2.20 12.24 5.51
C ASN A 335 2.43 11.12 4.51
N ILE A 336 3.65 11.00 4.00
CA ILE A 336 4.06 9.92 3.10
C ILE A 336 5.40 9.38 3.59
N CYS A 337 5.54 8.06 3.67
CA CYS A 337 6.71 7.38 4.19
C CYS A 337 7.21 6.32 3.22
N PHE A 338 8.52 6.15 3.20
CA PHE A 338 9.19 5.06 2.49
C PHE A 338 9.53 3.93 3.45
N ASN A 339 9.33 2.71 2.97
CA ASN A 339 9.72 1.48 3.64
C ASN A 339 11.19 1.18 3.34
N ARG A 340 11.84 0.44 4.22
CA ARG A 340 13.20 -0.04 3.99
C ARG A 340 13.15 -1.28 3.09
N HIS A 341 13.99 -1.31 2.05
CA HIS A 341 14.27 -2.52 1.29
C HIS A 341 14.74 -3.65 2.22
N SER A 342 13.92 -4.70 2.25
CA SER A 342 14.03 -5.78 3.23
C SER A 342 14.81 -6.99 2.67
N GLY A 343 14.86 -7.13 1.34
CA GLY A 343 15.46 -8.26 0.64
C GLY A 343 16.98 -8.26 0.61
N TYR A 344 17.59 -9.44 0.52
CA TYR A 344 18.94 -9.59 -0.01
C TYR A 344 18.95 -9.75 -1.54
N GLY A 345 17.81 -10.08 -2.15
CA GLY A 345 17.56 -9.85 -3.57
C GLY A 345 17.46 -8.35 -3.88
N GLY A 346 17.32 -7.97 -5.14
CA GLY A 346 17.26 -6.57 -5.55
C GLY A 346 18.60 -5.84 -5.44
N TYR A 347 18.63 -4.56 -5.78
CA TYR A 347 19.86 -3.75 -5.80
C TYR A 347 20.14 -3.07 -4.44
N THR A 348 21.32 -2.44 -4.33
CA THR A 348 21.92 -1.82 -3.12
C THR A 348 22.38 -2.80 -2.05
N ASP A 349 23.39 -2.41 -1.26
CA ASP A 349 23.89 -3.17 -0.11
C ASP A 349 23.56 -2.48 1.21
N TRP A 350 22.60 -1.55 1.26
CA TRP A 350 22.22 -0.90 2.53
C TRP A 350 21.72 -1.92 3.54
N THR A 351 22.07 -1.79 4.82
CA THR A 351 21.60 -2.71 5.87
C THR A 351 20.09 -2.91 5.78
N ARG A 352 19.62 -4.16 5.86
CA ARG A 352 18.20 -4.49 5.64
C ARG A 352 17.38 -4.19 6.87
N GLY A 353 16.08 -4.07 6.67
CA GLY A 353 15.14 -3.81 7.75
C GLY A 353 13.73 -3.64 7.22
N ALA A 354 12.81 -3.34 8.13
CA ALA A 354 11.40 -3.16 7.81
C ALA A 354 10.83 -1.96 8.56
N ARG A 355 9.83 -1.30 7.98
CA ARG A 355 9.17 -0.17 8.62
C ARG A 355 8.18 -0.67 9.67
N GLN A 356 8.19 -0.03 10.83
CA GLN A 356 7.25 -0.27 11.91
C GLN A 356 6.30 0.90 12.01
N ILE A 357 5.04 0.62 12.27
CA ILE A 357 3.98 1.60 12.40
C ILE A 357 3.22 1.28 13.67
N VAL A 358 3.10 2.24 14.57
CA VAL A 358 2.29 2.12 15.78
C VAL A 358 1.24 3.21 15.80
N VAL A 359 -0.01 2.79 15.91
CA VAL A 359 -1.17 3.67 16.12
C VAL A 359 -1.76 3.32 17.47
N LYS A 360 -2.10 4.35 18.26
CA LYS A 360 -2.80 4.17 19.53
C LYS A 360 -4.26 4.55 19.35
N GLU A 361 -5.16 3.70 19.84
CA GLU A 361 -6.60 3.86 19.66
C GLU A 361 -7.12 5.19 20.25
N ASP A 362 -6.53 5.63 21.36
CA ASP A 362 -6.84 6.88 22.07
C ASP A 362 -6.27 8.13 21.38
N MET A 363 -5.35 7.97 20.42
CA MET A 363 -4.72 9.05 19.67
C MET A 363 -5.25 9.19 18.24
N LEU A 364 -6.28 8.43 17.87
CA LEU A 364 -6.87 8.46 16.52
C LEU A 364 -7.45 9.84 16.16
N ASP A 365 -8.04 10.55 17.11
CA ASP A 365 -8.56 11.91 16.89
C ASP A 365 -7.43 12.91 16.63
N ALA A 366 -6.26 12.69 17.24
CA ALA A 366 -5.06 13.49 17.00
C ALA A 366 -4.31 13.08 15.72
N ARG A 367 -4.76 12.00 15.05
CA ARG A 367 -4.19 11.44 13.83
C ARG A 367 -2.69 11.14 13.94
N GLY A 368 -2.26 10.74 15.14
CA GLY A 368 -0.86 10.46 15.43
C GLY A 368 -0.45 9.06 15.01
N VAL A 369 0.68 8.95 14.31
CA VAL A 369 1.29 7.67 13.93
C VAL A 369 2.77 7.69 14.30
N ASP A 370 3.23 6.76 15.13
CA ASP A 370 4.66 6.59 15.41
C ASP A 370 5.26 5.59 14.42
N THR A 371 6.43 5.89 13.86
CA THR A 371 7.06 5.00 12.86
C THR A 371 8.58 5.06 12.88
N TRP A 372 9.22 3.92 12.59
CA TRP A 372 10.68 3.77 12.50
C TRP A 372 11.05 2.61 11.58
N ILE A 373 12.33 2.43 11.28
CA ILE A 373 12.86 1.21 10.67
C ILE A 373 13.47 0.33 11.76
N ARG A 374 13.01 -0.93 11.85
CA ARG A 374 13.73 -1.99 12.55
C ARG A 374 14.73 -2.59 11.60
N MET A 375 16.01 -2.42 11.90
CA MET A 375 17.11 -3.00 11.14
C MET A 375 17.27 -4.49 11.49
N GLU A 376 17.80 -5.28 10.55
CA GLU A 376 18.04 -6.72 10.72
C GLU A 376 18.98 -7.06 11.88
N ASN A 377 19.80 -6.11 12.32
CA ASN A 377 20.69 -6.21 13.47
C ASN A 377 20.04 -5.77 14.80
N GLY A 378 18.72 -5.56 14.80
CA GLY A 378 17.96 -5.14 15.97
C GLY A 378 18.08 -3.66 16.32
N LYS A 379 18.76 -2.81 15.54
CA LYS A 379 18.79 -1.36 15.79
C LYS A 379 17.55 -0.65 15.24
N ILE A 380 17.24 0.52 15.80
CA ILE A 380 16.21 1.43 15.30
C ILE A 380 16.86 2.51 14.45
N SER A 381 16.25 2.84 13.31
CA SER A 381 16.66 3.93 12.43
C SER A 381 15.45 4.81 12.06
N GLY A 382 15.66 6.12 11.92
CA GLY A 382 14.66 7.05 11.37
C GLY A 382 13.34 7.07 12.14
N GLN A 383 13.39 7.06 13.47
CA GLN A 383 12.21 7.12 14.32
C GLN A 383 11.61 8.53 14.32
N VAL A 384 10.33 8.61 13.98
CA VAL A 384 9.55 9.86 13.92
C VAL A 384 8.13 9.63 14.42
N SER A 385 7.46 10.72 14.82
CA SER A 385 6.03 10.75 15.14
C SER A 385 5.32 11.63 14.12
N LEU A 386 4.50 11.03 13.25
CA LEU A 386 3.70 11.71 12.23
C LEU A 386 2.48 12.37 12.88
N ASN A 387 2.69 13.54 13.48
CA ASN A 387 1.66 14.30 14.18
C ASN A 387 1.58 15.75 13.62
N ALA A 388 0.96 16.66 14.38
CA ALA A 388 0.83 18.05 13.99
C ALA A 388 2.19 18.77 13.76
N THR A 389 3.23 18.42 14.53
CA THR A 389 4.55 19.08 14.51
C THR A 389 5.58 18.42 13.59
N PHE A 390 5.29 17.21 13.08
CA PHE A 390 6.14 16.55 12.09
C PHE A 390 6.43 17.45 10.88
N GLY A 391 7.66 17.39 10.36
CA GLY A 391 8.17 18.31 9.33
C GLY A 391 8.72 19.64 9.86
N THR A 392 8.51 19.94 11.15
CA THR A 392 9.18 21.05 11.86
C THR A 392 10.04 20.56 13.02
N ASP A 393 9.65 19.44 13.63
CA ASP A 393 10.44 18.72 14.62
C ASP A 393 11.84 18.37 14.09
N GLN A 394 12.82 18.34 14.99
CA GLN A 394 14.21 18.00 14.68
C GLN A 394 14.54 16.62 15.22
N TYR A 395 14.96 15.73 14.34
CA TYR A 395 15.33 14.35 14.62
C TYR A 395 16.83 14.12 14.42
N PRO A 396 17.40 13.10 15.08
CA PRO A 396 18.76 12.65 14.78
C PRO A 396 18.92 12.27 13.31
N VAL A 397 20.06 12.63 12.73
CA VAL A 397 20.43 12.18 11.38
C VAL A 397 20.68 10.67 11.41
N VAL A 398 20.14 9.96 10.43
CA VAL A 398 20.29 8.50 10.32
C VAL A 398 21.71 8.12 9.89
N ASP A 399 22.27 7.14 10.59
CA ASP A 399 23.53 6.49 10.22
C ASP A 399 23.35 5.61 8.99
N LYS A 400 24.23 5.79 8.00
CA LYS A 400 24.26 4.97 6.79
C LYS A 400 25.16 3.76 7.03
N SER A 401 24.60 2.57 6.92
CA SER A 401 25.33 1.31 7.05
C SER A 401 24.97 0.36 5.92
N LYS A 402 25.92 -0.51 5.55
CA LYS A 402 25.76 -1.54 4.53
C LYS A 402 25.81 -2.92 5.16
N THR A 403 25.10 -3.88 4.56
CA THR A 403 25.25 -5.29 4.89
C THR A 403 26.65 -5.75 4.52
N SER A 404 27.28 -6.51 5.41
CA SER A 404 28.56 -7.19 5.17
C SER A 404 28.40 -8.41 4.28
#